data_AF-A0A842WTR6-F1
#
_entry.id   AF-A0A842WTR6-F1
#
_cell.length_a   1.000
_cell.length_b   1.000
_cell.length_c   1.000
_cell.angle_alpha   90.00
_cell.angle_beta   90.00
_cell.angle_gamma   90.00
#
_symmetry.space_group_name_H-M   'P 1'
#
loop_
_entity.id
_entity.type
_entity.pdbx_description
1 polymer ?
#
loop_
_entity_poly.entity_id
_entity_poly.type
_entity_poly.pdbx_seq_one_letter_code
_entity_poly.pdbx_strand_id
1 'polypeptide(L)'
;MVTSSLQGIFKKMFSRWEDSPNDQQFYVKILFAVISAILCALGGIPFAGIRGLMFGVFVYILTLYIIVYLLEIDPEVLGGRTKLITNSLPSYLLLWVLLWTLFFAFLIPPPILESISP
;
A
#
# COMPACT_ATOMS: atom_id res chain seq x y z
N MET A 1 -18.96 10.99 -13.57
CA MET A 1 -18.32 10.96 -14.91
C MET A 1 -16.79 10.73 -14.84
N VAL A 2 -16.09 11.09 -13.75
CA VAL A 2 -14.64 10.81 -13.54
C VAL A 2 -14.32 9.33 -13.31
N THR A 3 -15.28 8.54 -12.80
CA THR A 3 -15.13 7.11 -12.49
C THR A 3 -14.68 6.29 -13.69
N SER A 4 -15.21 6.54 -14.89
CA SER A 4 -14.86 5.77 -16.10
C SER A 4 -13.36 5.85 -16.46
N SER A 5 -12.74 7.02 -16.27
CA SER A 5 -11.33 7.23 -16.64
C SER A 5 -10.37 6.60 -15.64
N LEU A 6 -10.60 6.80 -14.34
CA LEU A 6 -9.71 6.25 -13.31
C LEU A 6 -9.82 4.72 -13.25
N GLN A 7 -11.05 4.22 -13.34
CA GLN A 7 -11.33 2.79 -13.39
C GLN A 7 -10.67 2.13 -14.61
N GLY A 8 -10.76 2.76 -15.79
CA GLY A 8 -10.10 2.28 -17.01
C GLY A 8 -8.58 2.22 -16.88
N ILE A 9 -7.96 3.20 -16.21
CA ILE A 9 -6.51 3.19 -15.95
C ILE A 9 -6.14 2.03 -15.02
N PHE A 10 -6.84 1.86 -13.91
CA PHE A 10 -6.56 0.78 -12.95
C PHE A 10 -6.77 -0.60 -13.59
N LYS A 11 -7.89 -0.81 -14.28
CA LYS A 11 -8.13 -2.07 -15.00
C LYS A 11 -7.05 -2.34 -16.03
N LYS A 12 -6.63 -1.33 -16.82
CA LYS A 12 -5.55 -1.50 -17.79
C LYS A 12 -4.18 -1.75 -17.14
N MET A 13 -3.89 -1.12 -16.01
CA MET A 13 -2.63 -1.30 -15.29
C MET A 13 -2.52 -2.72 -14.70
N PHE A 14 -3.64 -3.26 -14.22
CA PHE A 14 -3.69 -4.58 -13.58
C PHE A 14 -4.33 -5.67 -14.46
N SER A 15 -4.54 -5.43 -15.76
CA SER A 15 -5.21 -6.37 -16.68
C SER A 15 -4.41 -7.66 -16.86
N ARG A 16 -3.09 -7.61 -16.64
CA ARG A 16 -2.21 -8.78 -16.71
C ARG A 16 -2.62 -9.91 -15.77
N TRP A 17 -3.31 -9.60 -14.67
CA TRP A 17 -3.70 -10.57 -13.65
C TRP A 17 -5.22 -10.74 -13.57
N GLU A 18 -5.97 -10.28 -14.57
CA GLU A 18 -7.45 -10.37 -14.59
C GLU A 18 -7.95 -11.82 -14.50
N ASP A 19 -7.17 -12.78 -15.03
CA ASP A 19 -7.47 -14.22 -14.95
C ASP A 19 -7.34 -14.81 -13.52
N SER A 20 -6.69 -14.10 -12.60
CA SER A 20 -6.45 -14.54 -11.22
C SER A 20 -6.74 -13.40 -10.24
N PRO A 21 -7.98 -13.31 -9.71
CA PRO A 21 -8.36 -12.27 -8.75
C PRO A 21 -7.46 -12.22 -7.50
N ASN A 22 -6.92 -13.37 -7.10
CA ASN A 22 -5.96 -13.46 -5.98
C ASN A 22 -4.63 -12.77 -6.30
N ASP A 23 -4.08 -12.99 -7.49
CA ASP A 23 -2.85 -12.32 -7.90
C ASP A 23 -3.10 -10.84 -8.13
N GLN A 24 -4.22 -10.49 -8.74
CA GLN A 24 -4.58 -9.09 -9.01
C GLN A 24 -4.67 -8.27 -7.71
N GLN A 25 -5.41 -8.76 -6.70
CA GLN A 25 -5.46 -8.07 -5.40
C GLN A 25 -4.10 -7.97 -4.72
N PHE A 26 -3.24 -8.98 -4.89
CA PHE A 26 -1.93 -9.04 -4.27
C PHE A 26 -1.04 -7.94 -4.85
N TYR A 27 -0.90 -7.88 -6.18
CA TYR A 27 -0.05 -6.88 -6.84
C TYR A 27 -0.52 -5.45 -6.61
N VAL A 28 -1.83 -5.23 -6.50
CA VAL A 28 -2.38 -3.91 -6.14
C VAL A 28 -1.89 -3.51 -4.75
N LYS A 29 -2.02 -4.39 -3.75
CA LYS A 29 -1.53 -4.12 -2.39
C LYS A 29 -0.02 -3.92 -2.34
N ILE A 30 0.75 -4.72 -3.07
CA ILE A 30 2.20 -4.54 -3.18
C ILE A 30 2.54 -3.16 -3.75
N LEU A 31 1.85 -2.70 -4.80
CA LEU A 31 2.07 -1.35 -5.35
C LEU A 31 1.81 -0.27 -4.30
N PHE A 32 0.69 -0.35 -3.58
CA PHE A 32 0.34 0.62 -2.54
C PHE A 32 1.27 0.55 -1.32
N ALA A 33 1.83 -0.62 -0.99
CA ALA A 33 2.87 -0.76 0.02
C ALA A 33 4.12 0.02 -0.37
N VAL A 34 4.57 -0.12 -1.63
CA VAL A 34 5.74 0.60 -2.15
C VAL A 34 5.49 2.11 -2.14
N ILE A 35 4.35 2.57 -2.68
CA ILE A 35 4.01 4.00 -2.74
C ILE A 35 3.94 4.60 -1.34
N SER A 36 3.25 3.94 -0.40
CA SER A 36 3.15 4.45 0.97
C SER A 36 4.48 4.45 1.71
N ALA A 37 5.34 3.46 1.49
CA ALA A 37 6.69 3.43 2.06
C ALA A 37 7.54 4.62 1.58
N ILE A 38 7.48 4.92 0.28
CA ILE A 38 8.15 6.09 -0.31
C ILE A 38 7.61 7.38 0.30
N LEU A 39 6.30 7.53 0.41
CA LEU A 39 5.67 8.73 1.01
C LEU A 39 6.04 8.89 2.49
N CYS A 40 6.03 7.82 3.27
CA CYS A 40 6.48 7.86 4.67
C CYS A 40 7.95 8.26 4.79
N ALA A 41 8.81 7.74 3.92
CA ALA A 41 10.24 8.05 3.95
C ALA A 41 10.54 9.49 3.51
N LEU A 42 9.93 9.95 2.41
CA LEU A 42 10.05 11.33 1.94
C LEU A 42 9.48 12.33 2.93
N GLY A 43 8.40 11.97 3.62
CA GLY A 43 7.83 12.80 4.67
C GLY A 43 8.77 12.96 5.85
N GLY A 44 9.62 11.97 6.15
CA GLY A 44 10.64 12.03 7.19
C GLY A 44 10.06 12.01 8.61
N ILE A 45 10.52 12.93 9.46
CA ILE A 45 10.21 12.99 10.91
C ILE A 45 8.70 12.97 11.23
N PRO A 46 7.82 13.69 10.53
CA PRO A 46 6.37 13.65 10.76
C PRO A 46 5.75 12.25 10.69
N PHE A 47 6.34 11.34 9.90
CA PHE A 47 5.87 9.96 9.78
C PHE A 47 6.64 8.99 10.66
N ALA A 48 7.62 9.43 11.46
CA ALA A 48 8.34 8.53 12.36
C ALA A 48 7.42 7.89 13.41
N GLY A 49 7.68 6.61 13.73
CA GLY A 49 6.95 5.86 14.75
C GLY A 49 5.47 5.62 14.41
N ILE A 50 4.58 5.87 15.37
CA ILE A 50 3.16 5.52 15.27
C ILE A 50 2.42 6.25 14.13
N ARG A 51 2.88 7.45 13.75
CA ARG A 51 2.24 8.27 12.70
C ARG A 51 2.38 7.62 11.33
N GLY A 52 3.56 7.09 11.00
CA GLY A 52 3.80 6.31 9.79
C GLY A 52 3.01 5.00 9.79
N LEU A 53 2.89 4.34 10.95
CA LEU A 53 2.01 3.16 11.09
C LEU A 53 0.56 3.47 10.77
N MET A 54 0.00 4.53 11.35
CA MET A 54 -1.37 4.96 11.05
C MET A 54 -1.56 5.26 9.56
N PHE A 55 -0.58 5.91 8.93
CA PHE A 55 -0.63 6.18 7.49
C PHE A 55 -0.56 4.90 6.64
N GLY A 56 0.35 3.97 6.95
CA GLY A 56 0.47 2.70 6.23
C GLY A 56 -0.80 1.85 6.32
N VAL A 57 -1.44 1.82 7.50
CA VAL A 57 -2.73 1.15 7.73
C VAL A 57 -3.86 1.87 6.98
N PHE A 58 -3.87 3.21 6.98
CA PHE A 58 -4.85 3.98 6.23
C PHE A 58 -4.77 3.70 4.72
N VAL A 59 -3.55 3.68 4.16
CA VAL A 59 -3.34 3.33 2.74
C VAL A 59 -3.75 1.88 2.46
N TYR A 60 -3.49 0.95 3.39
CA TYR A 60 -3.96 -0.42 3.27
C TYR A 60 -5.49 -0.49 3.13
N ILE A 61 -6.21 0.20 4.02
CA ILE A 61 -7.68 0.27 3.99
C ILE A 61 -8.16 0.88 2.68
N LEU A 62 -7.58 2.00 2.22
CA LEU A 62 -7.91 2.60 0.92
C LEU A 62 -7.73 1.62 -0.23
N THR A 63 -6.67 0.81 -0.18
CA THR A 63 -6.40 -0.19 -1.21
C THR A 63 -7.51 -1.24 -1.30
N LEU A 64 -8.14 -1.61 -0.18
CA LEU A 64 -9.29 -2.51 -0.19
C LEU A 64 -10.48 -1.92 -0.96
N TYR A 65 -10.74 -0.61 -0.80
CA TYR A 65 -11.77 0.09 -1.57
C TYR A 65 -11.44 0.11 -3.07
N ILE A 66 -10.17 0.32 -3.42
CA ILE A 66 -9.72 0.28 -4.83
C ILE A 66 -9.97 -1.10 -5.44
N ILE A 67 -9.65 -2.18 -4.72
CA ILE A 67 -9.89 -3.54 -5.19
C ILE A 67 -11.37 -3.81 -5.45
N VAL A 68 -12.24 -3.44 -4.50
CA VAL A 68 -13.68 -3.73 -4.61
C VAL A 68 -14.37 -2.82 -5.63
N TYR A 69 -14.07 -1.53 -5.65
CA TYR A 69 -14.85 -0.56 -6.42
C TYR A 69 -14.21 -0.14 -7.75
N LEU A 70 -12.87 -0.11 -7.84
CA LEU A 70 -12.20 0.26 -9.10
C LEU A 70 -11.89 -0.99 -9.93
N LEU A 71 -11.41 -2.06 -9.30
CA LEU A 71 -11.15 -3.31 -10.01
C LEU A 71 -12.36 -4.24 -10.07
N GLU A 72 -13.44 -3.93 -9.36
CA GLU A 72 -14.69 -4.72 -9.35
C GLU A 72 -14.47 -6.19 -8.98
N ILE A 73 -13.46 -6.46 -8.14
CA ILE A 73 -13.20 -7.80 -7.64
C ILE A 73 -14.21 -8.11 -6.55
N ASP A 74 -15.06 -9.11 -6.80
CA ASP A 74 -16.01 -9.61 -5.82
C ASP A 74 -15.27 -10.30 -4.65
N PRO A 75 -15.43 -9.83 -3.39
CA PRO A 75 -14.84 -10.48 -2.23
C PRO A 75 -15.23 -11.95 -2.06
N GLU A 76 -16.40 -12.37 -2.55
CA GLU A 76 -16.85 -13.76 -2.42
C GLU A 76 -15.96 -14.73 -3.22
N VAL A 77 -15.45 -14.28 -4.38
CA VAL A 77 -14.50 -15.05 -5.21
C VAL A 77 -13.15 -15.26 -4.50
N LEU A 78 -12.81 -14.37 -3.57
CA LEU A 78 -11.60 -14.46 -2.74
C LEU A 78 -11.83 -15.28 -1.45
N GLY A 79 -13.04 -15.83 -1.26
CA GLY A 79 -13.46 -16.53 -0.05
C GLY A 79 -13.88 -15.59 1.09
N GLY A 80 -14.47 -14.45 0.72
CA GLY A 80 -15.14 -13.50 1.60
C GLY A 80 -14.27 -12.29 2.00
N ARG A 81 -14.92 -11.32 2.65
CA ARG A 81 -14.27 -10.06 3.08
C ARG A 81 -13.10 -10.27 4.03
N THR A 82 -13.19 -11.25 4.93
CA THR A 82 -12.09 -11.57 5.85
C THR A 82 -10.84 -12.00 5.09
N LYS A 83 -10.97 -12.87 4.09
CA LYS A 83 -9.83 -13.29 3.25
C LYS A 83 -9.29 -12.15 2.40
N LEU A 84 -10.16 -11.30 1.84
CA LEU A 84 -9.73 -10.07 1.17
C LEU A 84 -8.85 -9.20 2.09
N ILE A 85 -9.18 -9.12 3.39
CA ILE A 85 -8.40 -8.33 4.34
C ILE A 85 -7.12 -9.05 4.78
N THR A 86 -7.12 -10.35 5.01
CA THR A 86 -6.01 -11.02 5.70
C THR A 86 -5.00 -11.71 4.77
N ASN A 87 -5.42 -12.18 3.59
CA ASN A 87 -4.63 -13.08 2.74
C ASN A 87 -3.24 -12.52 2.38
N SER A 88 -3.13 -11.21 2.17
CA SER A 88 -1.90 -10.53 1.77
C SER A 88 -1.44 -9.46 2.77
N LEU A 89 -2.09 -9.37 3.94
CA LEU A 89 -1.77 -8.37 4.97
C LEU A 89 -0.33 -8.55 5.50
N PRO A 90 0.16 -9.76 5.82
CA PRO A 90 1.53 -9.94 6.28
C PRO A 90 2.56 -9.51 5.22
N SER A 91 2.35 -9.90 3.96
CA SER A 91 3.23 -9.53 2.84
C SER A 91 3.26 -8.02 2.61
N TYR A 92 2.08 -7.36 2.67
CA TYR A 92 1.98 -5.91 2.59
C TYR A 92 2.79 -5.23 3.71
N LEU A 93 2.56 -5.63 4.97
CA LEU A 93 3.20 -5.00 6.13
C LEU A 93 4.71 -5.22 6.13
N LEU A 94 5.17 -6.43 5.84
CA LEU A 94 6.60 -6.75 5.79
C LEU A 94 7.32 -5.93 4.71
N LEU A 95 6.76 -5.90 3.50
CA LEU A 95 7.36 -5.13 2.41
C LEU A 95 7.32 -3.63 2.70
N TRP A 96 6.19 -3.12 3.18
CA TRP A 96 6.02 -1.71 3.51
C TRP A 96 7.00 -1.27 4.60
N VAL A 97 7.11 -2.00 5.71
CA VAL A 97 8.06 -1.68 6.80
C VAL A 97 9.50 -1.79 6.33
N LEU A 98 9.85 -2.83 5.56
CA LEU A 98 11.19 -3.00 5.02
C LEU A 98 11.59 -1.82 4.12
N LEU A 99 10.75 -1.47 3.16
CA LEU A 99 11.03 -0.36 2.25
C LEU A 99 11.03 0.97 2.97
N TRP A 100 10.09 1.19 3.89
CA TRP A 100 10.03 2.42 4.66
C TRP A 100 11.29 2.61 5.49
N THR A 101 11.75 1.58 6.19
CA THR A 101 12.99 1.64 7.00
C THR A 101 14.23 1.84 6.13
N LEU A 102 14.35 1.14 5.02
CA LEU A 102 15.45 1.33 4.06
C LEU A 102 15.47 2.76 3.52
N PHE A 103 14.36 3.25 2.98
CA PHE A 103 14.29 4.59 2.43
C PHE A 103 14.54 5.66 3.50
N PHE A 104 13.97 5.50 4.70
CA PHE A 104 14.21 6.45 5.79
C PHE A 104 15.69 6.49 6.19
N ALA A 105 16.36 5.34 6.26
CA ALA A 105 17.78 5.26 6.61
C ALA A 105 18.71 5.89 5.55
N PHE A 106 18.38 5.78 4.26
CA PHE A 106 19.22 6.29 3.17
C PHE A 106 18.85 7.69 2.68
N LEU A 107 17.62 8.16 2.90
CA LEU A 107 17.20 9.52 2.48
C LEU A 107 17.46 10.61 3.52
N ILE A 108 17.57 10.29 4.81
CA ILE A 108 17.73 11.29 5.86
C ILE A 108 19.22 11.39 6.25
N PRO A 109 19.89 12.52 5.95
CA PRO A 109 21.28 12.75 6.35
C PRO A 109 21.49 12.54 7.86
N PRO A 110 22.59 11.89 8.29
CA PRO A 110 22.92 11.68 9.71
C PRO A 110 22.85 12.93 10.60
N PRO A 111 23.25 14.15 10.14
CA PRO A 111 23.19 15.35 10.98
C PRO A 111 21.78 15.71 11.46
N ILE A 112 20.73 15.32 10.70
CA ILE A 112 19.34 15.56 11.09
C ILE A 112 18.95 14.61 12.22
N LEU A 113 19.42 13.35 12.17
CA LEU A 113 19.12 12.35 13.21
C LEU A 113 19.74 12.72 14.56
N GLU A 114 20.97 13.26 14.56
CA GLU A 114 21.68 13.72 15.78
C GLU A 114 21.01 14.93 16.45
N SER A 115 20.32 15.78 15.68
CA SER A 115 19.58 16.93 16.21
C SER A 115 18.25 16.57 16.89
N ILE A 116 17.82 15.31 16.79
CA ILE A 116 16.53 14.80 17.25
C ILE A 116 16.69 13.74 18.36
N SER A 117 17.88 13.18 18.54
CA SER A 117 18.25 12.45 19.75
C SER A 117 18.38 13.44 20.93
N PRO A 118 17.67 13.23 22.06
CA PRO A 118 17.88 14.02 23.27
C PRO A 118 19.28 13.82 23.85
#